data_AF-A0AAV7AT30-F1
#
_entry.id   AF-A0AAV7AT30-F1
#
_cell.length_a   1.000
_cell.length_b   1.000
_cell.length_c   1.000
_cell.angle_alpha   90.00
_cell.angle_beta   90.00
_cell.angle_gamma   90.00
#
_symmetry.space_group_name_H-M   'P 1'
#
loop_
_entity.id
_entity.type
_entity.pdbx_description
1 polymer ?
#
loop_
_entity_poly.entity_id
_entity_poly.type
_entity_poly.pdbx_seq_one_letter_code
_entity_poly.pdbx_strand_id
1 'polypeptide(L)'
;MRCSLRMWLLSTSILLFIMSLLFTFSHNGTEAPLYAELGEWSSAEGHPVRLVPGYPGVRHRPSSLQLSKDCSCRHCLRQPGGSTWFDSHYNAAISPVWTLENQELPTDVQHWWMMLQPSVPVPQHPRDLDPTFPDHPAKPLQAARPLLCRRCAVINQAPTLGFENDVGSRTTHHFMYPESAKNLPTNVSFVLVPFKALDLLWITSALSTGQIRFTYAPVKAFLRVDKDKVQIYNPAFFKYIHDRWTEHHGRYPSTGMLVLFFALHVCDEVNVFGFGADNRGNWHHYWENNRYAGEFRKTGVHDADFEAQLIDTLTREGKIKRRPT
;
A
#
# COMPACT_ATOMS: atom_id res chain seq x y z
N MET A 1 -25.39 34.40 -59.47
CA MET A 1 -25.09 35.58 -58.62
C MET A 1 -23.62 35.52 -58.24
N ARG A 2 -22.77 36.38 -58.81
CA ARG A 2 -21.32 36.41 -58.52
C ARG A 2 -21.10 37.33 -57.32
N CYS A 3 -20.86 36.74 -56.15
CA CYS A 3 -20.41 37.48 -54.96
C CYS A 3 -19.01 38.04 -55.22
N SER A 4 -18.89 39.37 -55.15
CA SER A 4 -17.64 40.10 -55.37
C SER A 4 -16.68 39.91 -54.20
N LEU A 5 -15.39 39.70 -54.51
CA LEU A 5 -14.28 39.58 -53.56
C LEU A 5 -14.21 40.74 -52.55
N ARG A 6 -14.79 41.90 -52.89
CA ARG A 6 -14.93 43.05 -51.98
C ARG A 6 -15.85 42.78 -50.78
N MET A 7 -16.89 41.95 -50.91
CA MET A 7 -17.77 41.62 -49.78
C MET A 7 -17.11 40.66 -48.78
N TRP A 8 -16.17 39.83 -49.24
CA TRP A 8 -15.45 38.91 -48.36
C TRP A 8 -14.40 39.64 -47.52
N LEU A 9 -13.68 40.61 -48.10
CA LEU A 9 -12.71 41.43 -47.39
C LEU A 9 -13.36 42.39 -46.36
N LEU A 10 -14.58 42.87 -46.66
CA LEU A 10 -15.34 43.70 -45.72
C LEU A 10 -15.86 42.89 -44.53
N SER A 11 -16.30 41.63 -44.71
CA SER A 11 -16.81 40.84 -43.59
C SER A 11 -15.72 40.37 -42.62
N THR A 12 -14.52 40.04 -43.13
CA THR A 12 -13.39 39.63 -42.29
C THR A 12 -12.81 40.80 -41.48
N SER A 13 -12.80 42.01 -42.05
CA SER A 13 -12.32 43.22 -41.36
C SER A 13 -13.27 43.66 -40.23
N ILE A 14 -14.59 43.50 -40.41
CA ILE A 14 -15.60 43.81 -39.38
C ILE A 14 -15.49 42.83 -38.20
N LEU A 15 -15.27 41.54 -38.46
CA LEU A 15 -15.13 40.54 -37.38
C LEU A 15 -13.90 40.80 -36.50
N LEU A 16 -12.77 41.18 -37.10
CA LEU A 16 -11.56 41.51 -36.36
C LEU A 16 -11.72 42.78 -35.51
N PHE A 17 -12.49 43.76 -36.00
CA PHE A 17 -12.79 44.98 -35.24
C PHE A 17 -13.72 44.71 -34.04
N ILE A 18 -14.74 43.86 -34.20
CA ILE A 18 -15.65 43.48 -33.11
C ILE A 18 -14.93 42.68 -32.03
N MET A 19 -14.03 41.75 -32.40
CA MET A 19 -13.24 40.99 -31.42
C MET A 19 -12.26 41.87 -30.64
N SER A 20 -11.69 42.90 -31.27
CA SER A 20 -10.84 43.90 -30.61
C SER A 20 -11.63 44.81 -29.64
N LEU A 21 -12.85 45.21 -30.01
CA LEU A 21 -13.76 45.98 -29.13
C LEU A 21 -14.22 45.18 -27.91
N LEU A 22 -14.51 43.89 -28.06
CA LEU A 22 -14.89 43.02 -26.94
C LEU A 22 -13.70 42.77 -25.99
N PHE A 23 -12.49 42.68 -26.51
CA PHE A 23 -11.28 42.56 -25.68
C PHE A 23 -10.94 43.85 -24.90
N THR A 24 -11.27 45.02 -25.46
CA THR A 24 -11.06 46.31 -24.77
C THR A 24 -12.18 46.66 -23.79
N PHE A 25 -13.43 46.20 -24.02
CA PHE A 25 -14.54 46.39 -23.08
C PHE A 25 -14.46 45.47 -21.85
N SER A 26 -13.79 44.32 -21.96
CA SER A 26 -13.60 43.40 -20.82
C SER A 26 -12.49 43.84 -19.84
N HIS A 27 -11.76 44.91 -20.15
CA HIS A 27 -10.61 45.36 -19.34
C HIS A 27 -10.73 46.78 -18.76
N ASN A 28 -11.87 47.46 -18.92
CA ASN A 28 -12.09 48.77 -18.30
C ASN A 28 -13.56 48.97 -17.90
N GLY A 29 -13.84 48.80 -16.61
CA GLY A 29 -15.11 49.15 -15.97
C GLY A 29 -15.05 48.82 -14.48
N THR A 30 -14.25 49.57 -13.71
CA THR A 30 -14.65 50.73 -12.87
C THR A 30 -15.48 50.39 -11.63
N GLU A 31 -14.94 50.91 -10.53
CA GLU A 31 -15.30 50.91 -9.12
C GLU A 31 -16.77 51.16 -8.76
N ALA A 32 -17.11 50.68 -7.55
CA ALA A 32 -18.42 50.66 -6.89
C ALA A 32 -19.02 52.05 -6.56
N PRO A 33 -20.28 52.07 -6.04
CA PRO A 33 -20.41 52.60 -4.68
C PRO A 33 -21.32 51.81 -3.73
N LEU A 34 -20.83 51.81 -2.48
CA LEU A 34 -21.40 51.66 -1.13
C LEU A 34 -22.93 51.61 -0.84
N TYR A 35 -23.26 50.69 0.08
CA TYR A 35 -24.25 50.66 1.19
C TYR A 35 -25.77 50.78 0.96
N ALA A 36 -26.46 49.69 1.27
CA ALA A 36 -27.77 49.52 1.95
C ALA A 36 -28.11 48.00 1.83
N GLU A 37 -28.46 47.18 2.82
CA GLU A 37 -28.93 47.29 4.20
C GLU A 37 -28.51 46.01 4.95
N LEU A 38 -28.34 46.14 6.27
CA LEU A 38 -28.20 45.02 7.20
C LEU A 38 -29.57 44.36 7.40
N GLY A 39 -29.73 43.12 6.94
CA GLY A 39 -30.87 42.25 7.23
C GLY A 39 -30.42 41.04 8.05
N GLU A 40 -30.96 40.92 9.25
CA GLU A 40 -30.71 39.92 10.29
C GLU A 40 -30.85 38.46 9.81
N TRP A 41 -29.77 37.67 9.83
CA TRP A 41 -29.87 36.20 9.94
C TRP A 41 -29.25 35.73 11.26
N SER A 42 -30.13 35.59 12.25
CA SER A 42 -29.86 34.82 13.46
C SER A 42 -30.29 33.36 13.25
N SER A 43 -29.50 32.44 13.83
CA SER A 43 -29.73 30.99 13.96
C SER A 43 -29.07 30.07 12.94
N ALA A 44 -27.92 29.50 13.32
CA ALA A 44 -27.68 28.05 13.46
C ALA A 44 -26.21 27.82 13.80
N GLU A 45 -25.93 26.81 14.62
CA GLU A 45 -24.60 26.41 15.11
C GLU A 45 -23.52 26.39 14.01
N GLY A 46 -22.64 27.38 14.03
CA GLY A 46 -21.48 27.46 13.17
C GLY A 46 -20.53 28.51 13.72
N HIS A 47 -19.28 28.12 14.02
CA HIS A 47 -18.26 29.07 14.44
C HIS A 47 -18.03 30.11 13.32
N PRO A 48 -17.98 31.42 13.62
CA PRO A 48 -17.74 32.42 12.58
C PRO A 48 -16.33 32.24 12.00
N VAL A 49 -16.27 31.85 10.73
CA VAL A 49 -15.02 31.75 9.98
C VAL A 49 -14.67 33.13 9.45
N ARG A 50 -13.63 33.75 10.01
CA ARG A 50 -13.08 35.01 9.52
C ARG A 50 -12.22 34.76 8.30
N LEU A 51 -12.79 34.91 7.11
CA LEU A 51 -12.05 34.88 5.86
C LEU A 51 -11.47 36.28 5.61
N VAL A 52 -10.14 36.38 5.58
CA VAL A 52 -9.41 37.62 5.31
C VAL A 52 -8.75 37.49 3.94
N PRO A 53 -8.91 38.45 3.01
CA PRO A 53 -8.17 38.42 1.75
C PRO A 53 -6.66 38.52 2.01
N GLY A 54 -5.89 37.59 1.46
CA GLY A 54 -4.43 37.65 1.51
C GLY A 54 -3.90 38.71 0.55
N TYR A 55 -3.47 39.86 1.07
CA TYR A 55 -2.69 40.82 0.27
C TYR A 55 -1.21 40.37 0.24
N PRO A 56 -0.53 40.41 -0.92
CA PRO A 56 0.88 40.07 -1.01
C PRO A 56 1.71 41.09 -0.22
N GLY A 57 2.34 40.68 0.88
CA GLY A 57 3.26 41.56 1.62
C GLY A 57 3.46 41.26 3.10
N VAL A 58 2.61 40.45 3.74
CA VAL A 58 2.81 40.09 5.16
C VAL A 58 3.77 38.90 5.24
N ARG A 59 5.06 39.19 5.52
CA ARG A 59 6.02 38.15 5.92
C ARG A 59 5.68 37.65 7.32
N HIS A 60 4.91 36.58 7.40
CA HIS A 60 4.92 35.74 8.59
C HIS A 60 6.29 35.08 8.69
N ARG A 61 7.04 35.38 9.77
CA ARG A 61 8.11 34.50 10.23
C ARG A 61 7.49 33.11 10.37
N PRO A 62 8.00 32.06 9.72
CA PRO A 62 7.51 30.74 10.00
C PRO A 62 7.91 30.46 11.45
N SER A 63 6.94 30.50 12.36
CA SER A 63 7.01 29.64 13.54
C SER A 63 7.32 28.26 13.00
N SER A 64 8.42 27.68 13.47
CA SER A 64 8.80 26.31 13.14
C SER A 64 7.55 25.43 13.23
N LEU A 65 6.99 25.07 12.08
CA LEU A 65 6.08 23.95 11.98
C LEU A 65 6.94 22.76 12.40
N GLN A 66 6.91 22.44 13.69
CA GLN A 66 7.29 21.11 14.13
C GLN A 66 6.35 20.20 13.35
N LEU A 67 6.89 19.57 12.31
CA LEU A 67 6.21 18.52 11.57
C LEU A 67 5.68 17.56 12.64
N SER A 68 4.36 17.50 12.79
CA SER A 68 3.72 16.74 13.86
C SER A 68 4.27 15.33 13.83
N LYS A 69 4.83 14.87 14.95
CA LYS A 69 5.37 13.53 15.03
C LYS A 69 4.21 12.54 15.03
N ASP A 70 4.06 11.79 13.96
CA ASP A 70 2.92 10.86 13.76
C ASP A 70 2.96 9.61 14.65
N CYS A 71 3.98 9.47 15.50
CA CYS A 71 4.09 8.36 16.44
C CYS A 71 4.81 8.77 17.75
N SER A 72 4.58 7.99 18.80
CA SER A 72 5.18 8.21 20.12
C SER A 72 6.51 7.47 20.36
N CYS A 73 7.07 6.81 19.33
CA CYS A 73 8.39 6.17 19.42
C CYS A 73 9.52 7.20 19.55
N ARG A 74 10.73 6.79 19.93
CA ARG A 74 11.90 7.70 19.92
C ARG A 74 12.20 8.16 18.49
N HIS A 75 12.20 7.21 17.55
CA HIS A 75 12.29 7.45 16.11
C HIS A 75 11.08 6.78 15.45
N CYS A 76 10.38 7.51 14.59
CA CYS A 76 9.25 6.98 13.82
C CYS A 76 9.74 6.58 12.44
N LEU A 77 9.60 5.31 12.09
CA LEU A 77 10.05 4.77 10.81
C LEU A 77 9.54 5.57 9.59
N ARG A 78 8.26 5.95 9.66
CA ARG A 78 7.49 6.61 8.60
C ARG A 78 7.68 8.14 8.57
N GLN A 79 8.41 8.72 9.54
CA GLN A 79 8.67 10.15 9.56
C GLN A 79 9.72 10.51 8.49
N PRO A 80 9.40 11.43 7.56
CA PRO A 80 10.35 11.89 6.54
C PRO A 80 11.55 12.63 7.14
N GLY A 81 12.64 12.71 6.38
CA GLY A 81 13.85 13.46 6.71
C GLY A 81 14.95 12.65 7.40
N GLY A 82 14.71 11.35 7.66
CA GLY A 82 15.71 10.45 8.25
C GLY A 82 16.61 9.75 7.22
N SER A 83 16.15 9.59 5.98
CA SER A 83 16.89 8.95 4.89
C SER A 83 16.30 9.37 3.55
N THR A 84 17.04 10.13 2.75
CA THR A 84 16.58 10.58 1.42
C THR A 84 16.31 9.40 0.49
N TRP A 85 17.13 8.35 0.57
CA TRP A 85 16.92 7.11 -0.16
C TRP A 85 15.62 6.43 0.26
N PHE A 86 15.32 6.31 1.56
CA PHE A 86 14.07 5.69 1.97
C PHE A 86 12.87 6.53 1.55
N ASP A 87 12.95 7.85 1.78
CA ASP A 87 11.86 8.79 1.51
C ASP A 87 11.55 8.87 0.01
N SER A 88 12.53 8.66 -0.89
CA SER A 88 12.28 8.60 -2.34
C SER A 88 11.54 7.35 -2.78
N HIS A 89 11.63 6.25 -2.05
CA HIS A 89 10.97 4.98 -2.37
C HIS A 89 9.62 4.84 -1.64
N TYR A 90 9.52 5.38 -0.43
CA TYR A 90 8.37 5.24 0.46
C TYR A 90 7.13 6.00 -0.03
N ASN A 91 6.01 5.30 -0.17
CA ASN A 91 4.71 5.90 -0.49
C ASN A 91 3.77 5.65 0.69
N ALA A 92 3.43 6.71 1.44
CA ALA A 92 2.54 6.57 2.60
C ALA A 92 1.08 6.30 2.22
N ALA A 93 0.67 6.60 0.98
CA ALA A 93 -0.72 6.50 0.54
C ALA A 93 -1.13 5.08 0.10
N ILE A 94 -0.16 4.20 -0.15
CA ILE A 94 -0.47 2.84 -0.59
C ILE A 94 -0.84 1.93 0.59
N SER A 95 -1.99 1.26 0.50
CA SER A 95 -2.45 0.35 1.54
C SER A 95 -1.91 -1.06 1.32
N PRO A 96 -1.32 -1.70 2.35
CA PRO A 96 -0.86 -3.09 2.24
C PRO A 96 -1.99 -4.12 2.33
N VAL A 97 -3.20 -3.71 2.76
CA VAL A 97 -4.38 -4.57 2.86
C VAL A 97 -5.38 -4.21 1.75
N TRP A 98 -5.86 -5.24 1.06
CA TRP A 98 -6.89 -5.15 0.04
C TRP A 98 -8.27 -5.17 0.68
N THR A 99 -9.09 -4.18 0.36
CA THR A 99 -10.39 -3.88 0.97
C THR A 99 -11.38 -3.46 -0.12
N LEU A 100 -12.66 -3.35 0.22
CA LEU A 100 -13.68 -2.88 -0.73
C LEU A 100 -13.39 -1.45 -1.23
N GLU A 101 -12.76 -0.60 -0.42
CA GLU A 101 -12.44 0.79 -0.78
C GLU A 101 -11.31 0.91 -1.80
N ASN A 102 -10.45 -0.11 -1.92
CA ASN A 102 -9.29 -0.13 -2.82
C ASN A 102 -9.22 -1.40 -3.67
N GLN A 103 -10.38 -2.03 -3.91
CA GLN A 103 -10.48 -3.29 -4.64
C GLN A 103 -10.17 -3.15 -6.13
N GLU A 104 -10.39 -1.96 -6.70
CA GLU A 104 -10.13 -1.69 -8.11
C GLU A 104 -8.62 -1.55 -8.32
N LEU A 105 -8.05 -2.50 -9.05
CA LEU A 105 -6.64 -2.48 -9.42
C LEU A 105 -6.45 -1.75 -10.75
N PRO A 106 -5.44 -0.86 -10.87
CA PRO A 106 -5.01 -0.36 -12.16
C PRO A 106 -4.71 -1.49 -13.15
N THR A 107 -4.98 -1.26 -14.43
CA THR A 107 -4.83 -2.30 -15.47
C THR A 107 -3.41 -2.86 -15.56
N ASP A 108 -2.38 -2.03 -15.38
CA ASP A 108 -0.98 -2.48 -15.37
C ASP A 108 -0.70 -3.40 -14.16
N VAL A 109 -1.27 -3.09 -12.99
CA VAL A 109 -1.18 -3.91 -11.78
C VAL A 109 -1.89 -5.24 -12.00
N GLN A 110 -3.11 -5.22 -12.55
CA GLN A 110 -3.90 -6.42 -12.80
C GLN A 110 -3.17 -7.36 -13.77
N HIS A 111 -2.69 -6.84 -14.91
CA HIS A 111 -1.96 -7.63 -15.90
C HIS A 111 -0.67 -8.19 -15.32
N TRP A 112 0.13 -7.38 -14.62
CA TRP A 112 1.35 -7.84 -13.98
C TRP A 112 1.07 -8.95 -12.96
N TRP A 113 0.06 -8.76 -12.11
CA TRP A 113 -0.29 -9.72 -11.06
C TRP A 113 -0.78 -11.06 -11.64
N MET A 114 -1.59 -11.03 -12.69
CA MET A 114 -2.03 -12.24 -13.40
C MET A 114 -0.86 -13.01 -14.04
N MET A 115 0.25 -12.34 -14.33
CA MET A 115 1.44 -12.95 -14.92
C MET A 115 2.40 -13.54 -13.88
N LEU A 116 2.20 -13.32 -12.57
CA LEU A 116 3.09 -13.86 -11.53
C LEU A 116 3.11 -15.39 -11.57
N GLN A 117 1.92 -16.00 -11.54
CA GLN A 117 1.72 -17.44 -11.68
C GLN A 117 0.55 -17.67 -12.65
N PRO A 118 0.81 -18.02 -13.92
CA PRO A 118 -0.24 -18.29 -14.89
C PRO A 118 -1.13 -19.44 -14.39
N SER A 119 -2.38 -19.12 -14.05
CA SER A 119 -3.42 -20.09 -13.74
C SER A 119 -4.57 -19.93 -14.73
N VAL A 120 -5.44 -20.94 -14.81
CA VAL A 120 -6.67 -20.89 -15.63
C VAL A 120 -7.41 -19.58 -15.34
N PRO A 121 -8.03 -18.90 -16.34
CA PRO A 121 -8.78 -17.68 -16.11
C PRO A 121 -9.82 -17.89 -15.00
N VAL A 122 -9.73 -17.04 -13.98
CA VAL A 122 -10.64 -17.02 -12.84
C VAL A 122 -11.48 -15.75 -12.95
N PRO A 123 -12.77 -15.76 -12.57
CA PRO A 123 -13.57 -14.56 -12.46
C PRO A 123 -12.85 -13.45 -11.67
N GLN A 124 -12.96 -12.21 -12.14
CA GLN A 124 -12.15 -11.09 -11.66
C GLN A 124 -12.43 -10.76 -10.18
N HIS A 125 -13.56 -11.22 -9.63
CA HIS A 125 -13.99 -10.93 -8.27
C HIS A 125 -14.35 -12.21 -7.49
N PRO A 126 -13.96 -12.34 -6.19
CA PRO A 126 -14.42 -13.44 -5.34
C PRO A 126 -15.96 -13.57 -5.23
N ARG A 127 -16.69 -12.46 -5.44
CA ARG A 127 -18.15 -12.41 -5.49
C ARG A 127 -18.76 -13.21 -6.64
N ASP A 128 -18.02 -13.38 -7.74
CA ASP A 128 -18.50 -14.13 -8.91
C ASP A 128 -18.57 -15.64 -8.63
N LEU A 129 -17.97 -16.10 -7.52
CA LEU A 129 -17.85 -17.52 -7.17
C LEU A 129 -18.59 -17.90 -5.89
N ASP A 130 -18.78 -16.95 -4.97
CA ASP A 130 -19.64 -17.15 -3.81
C ASP A 130 -20.31 -15.82 -3.39
N PRO A 131 -21.59 -15.62 -3.71
CA PRO A 131 -22.37 -14.47 -3.25
C PRO A 131 -22.55 -14.42 -1.74
N THR A 132 -22.29 -15.53 -1.03
CA THR A 132 -22.37 -15.65 0.43
C THR A 132 -21.03 -15.47 1.12
N PHE A 133 -19.95 -15.19 0.36
CA PHE A 133 -18.71 -14.75 0.97
C PHE A 133 -19.05 -13.54 1.83
N PRO A 134 -18.82 -13.61 3.16
CA PRO A 134 -19.23 -12.54 4.01
C PRO A 134 -18.55 -11.27 3.52
N ASP A 135 -19.35 -10.24 3.39
CA ASP A 135 -19.00 -8.87 3.04
C ASP A 135 -18.13 -8.25 4.15
N HIS A 136 -17.23 -9.02 4.77
CA HIS A 136 -16.21 -8.53 5.66
C HIS A 136 -15.23 -7.82 4.73
N PRO A 137 -15.29 -6.47 4.59
CA PRO A 137 -14.07 -5.78 4.20
C PRO A 137 -13.03 -6.31 5.18
N ALA A 138 -11.89 -6.80 4.66
CA ALA A 138 -10.73 -6.95 5.52
C ALA A 138 -10.67 -5.64 6.30
N LYS A 139 -10.96 -5.68 7.61
CA LYS A 139 -11.12 -4.44 8.37
C LYS A 139 -9.83 -3.67 8.13
N PRO A 140 -9.90 -2.40 7.71
CA PRO A 140 -8.71 -1.59 7.52
C PRO A 140 -7.83 -1.79 8.73
N LEU A 141 -6.56 -2.13 8.49
CA LEU A 141 -5.67 -2.36 9.60
C LEU A 141 -5.74 -1.13 10.50
N GLN A 142 -6.05 -1.33 11.80
CA GLN A 142 -6.33 -0.21 12.70
C GLN A 142 -5.30 0.89 12.49
N ALA A 143 -5.80 2.07 12.11
CA ALA A 143 -4.98 3.24 11.80
C ALA A 143 -3.99 3.47 12.94
N ALA A 144 -2.77 3.90 12.59
CA ALA A 144 -1.77 4.26 13.57
C ALA A 144 -2.41 5.23 14.56
N ARG A 145 -2.45 4.84 15.84
CA ARG A 145 -2.90 5.73 16.91
C ARG A 145 -1.74 6.68 17.20
N PRO A 146 -1.87 8.00 16.97
CA PRO A 146 -0.74 8.94 17.11
C PRO A 146 -0.08 8.88 18.50
N LEU A 147 -0.87 8.49 19.52
CA LEU A 147 -0.48 8.36 20.92
C LEU A 147 0.23 7.05 21.28
N LEU A 148 0.41 6.10 20.34
CA LEU A 148 1.05 4.82 20.60
C LEU A 148 2.28 4.63 19.71
N CYS A 149 3.30 3.95 20.23
CA CYS A 149 4.43 3.45 19.46
C CYS A 149 4.18 1.98 19.08
N ARG A 150 3.81 1.70 17.82
CA ARG A 150 3.59 0.33 17.36
C ARG A 150 4.91 -0.33 16.98
N ARG A 151 5.42 -1.20 17.85
CA ARG A 151 6.63 -2.00 17.59
C ARG A 151 6.27 -3.35 17.00
N CYS A 152 6.97 -3.74 15.94
CA CYS A 152 6.76 -5.01 15.27
C CYS A 152 8.05 -5.82 15.20
N ALA A 153 7.89 -7.13 15.26
CA ALA A 153 8.92 -8.11 14.96
C ALA A 153 8.47 -8.87 13.71
N VAL A 154 9.28 -8.83 12.66
CA VAL A 154 9.09 -9.68 11.48
C VAL A 154 10.02 -10.86 11.63
N ILE A 155 9.40 -12.02 11.80
CA ILE A 155 10.11 -13.26 12.01
C ILE A 155 9.94 -14.06 10.73
N ASN A 156 10.95 -13.99 9.88
CA ASN A 156 11.02 -14.94 8.79
C ASN A 156 11.46 -16.23 9.43
N GLN A 157 10.55 -17.20 9.50
CA GLN A 157 10.99 -18.55 9.68
C GLN A 157 11.86 -18.73 10.94
N ALA A 158 11.40 -18.26 12.09
CA ALA A 158 11.94 -18.73 13.36
C ALA A 158 10.72 -19.10 14.20
N PRO A 159 10.70 -20.30 14.79
CA PRO A 159 9.65 -20.60 15.74
C PRO A 159 9.86 -19.62 16.89
N THR A 160 8.78 -19.03 17.41
CA THR A 160 8.90 -18.28 18.66
C THR A 160 9.39 -19.19 19.79
N LEU A 161 9.14 -20.51 19.66
CA LEU A 161 9.58 -21.56 20.58
C LEU A 161 11.11 -21.63 20.67
N GLY A 162 11.65 -21.36 21.86
CA GLY A 162 13.09 -21.31 22.15
C GLY A 162 13.70 -19.91 21.98
N PHE A 163 12.95 -18.95 21.42
CA PHE A 163 13.38 -17.57 21.18
C PHE A 163 12.41 -16.56 21.81
N GLU A 164 11.52 -16.99 22.72
CA GLU A 164 10.47 -16.14 23.28
C GLU A 164 11.00 -14.90 23.99
N ASN A 165 12.22 -14.97 24.54
CA ASN A 165 12.90 -13.84 25.16
C ASN A 165 13.33 -12.77 24.14
N ASP A 166 13.57 -13.16 22.89
CA ASP A 166 14.07 -12.29 21.82
C ASP A 166 12.94 -11.73 20.95
N VAL A 167 11.94 -12.56 20.63
CA VAL A 167 10.84 -12.21 19.70
C VAL A 167 9.47 -12.08 20.37
N GLY A 168 9.35 -12.46 21.64
CA GLY A 168 8.08 -12.59 22.35
C GLY A 168 7.34 -13.90 22.04
N SER A 169 6.39 -14.27 22.88
CA SER A 169 5.60 -15.50 22.75
C SER A 169 4.34 -15.36 21.87
N ARG A 170 4.03 -14.16 21.36
CA ARG A 170 2.74 -13.85 20.74
C ARG A 170 2.85 -13.61 19.23
N THR A 171 2.28 -14.52 18.44
CA THR A 171 1.95 -14.26 17.03
C THR A 171 0.66 -13.46 16.94
N THR A 172 0.67 -12.32 16.24
CA THR A 172 -0.55 -11.51 16.03
C THR A 172 -1.09 -11.61 14.61
N HIS A 173 -0.20 -11.71 13.62
CA HIS A 173 -0.53 -11.85 12.21
C HIS A 173 0.32 -12.99 11.64
N HIS A 174 -0.29 -13.85 10.83
CA HIS A 174 0.41 -14.89 10.10
C HIS A 174 0.07 -14.78 8.62
N PHE A 175 1.12 -14.60 7.81
CA PHE A 175 1.02 -14.51 6.36
C PHE A 175 1.16 -15.92 5.77
N MET A 176 0.22 -16.32 4.91
CA MET A 176 0.27 -17.61 4.22
C MET A 176 -0.39 -17.49 2.84
N TYR A 177 -0.11 -18.47 2.00
CA TYR A 177 -0.76 -18.71 0.71
C TYR A 177 -1.19 -20.19 0.68
N PRO A 178 -2.05 -20.64 -0.26
CA PRO A 178 -2.68 -21.97 -0.18
C PRO A 178 -1.72 -23.13 0.06
N GLU A 179 -0.57 -23.11 -0.62
CA GLU A 179 0.45 -24.15 -0.60
C GLU A 179 1.33 -24.12 0.67
N SER A 180 1.28 -23.04 1.46
CA SER A 180 1.98 -22.92 2.75
C SER A 180 1.03 -22.85 3.97
N ALA A 181 -0.27 -23.03 3.73
CA ALA A 181 -1.29 -22.78 4.73
C ALA A 181 -1.28 -23.84 5.87
N LYS A 182 -1.46 -23.35 7.09
CA LYS A 182 -1.71 -24.17 8.29
C LYS A 182 -2.84 -23.56 9.12
N ASN A 183 -3.45 -24.39 9.98
CA ASN A 183 -4.43 -23.88 10.94
C ASN A 183 -3.74 -22.92 11.92
N LEU A 184 -4.43 -21.85 12.29
CA LEU A 184 -3.92 -20.87 13.24
C LEU A 184 -4.66 -20.97 14.57
N PRO A 185 -3.99 -20.69 15.70
CA PRO A 185 -4.66 -20.50 16.97
C PRO A 185 -5.70 -19.37 16.90
N THR A 186 -6.65 -19.39 17.83
CA THR A 186 -7.58 -18.26 18.04
C THR A 186 -6.81 -16.97 18.29
N ASN A 187 -7.35 -15.83 17.86
CA ASN A 187 -6.73 -14.50 18.01
C ASN A 187 -5.47 -14.22 17.19
N VAL A 188 -5.13 -15.07 16.23
CA VAL A 188 -4.13 -14.76 15.20
C VAL A 188 -4.84 -14.31 13.93
N SER A 189 -4.51 -13.12 13.44
CA SER A 189 -5.00 -12.63 12.14
C SER A 189 -4.35 -13.42 11.01
N PHE A 190 -5.15 -13.95 10.11
CA PHE A 190 -4.65 -14.61 8.90
C PHE A 190 -4.55 -13.57 7.78
N VAL A 191 -3.36 -13.37 7.22
CA VAL A 191 -3.17 -12.52 6.05
C VAL A 191 -2.86 -13.39 4.83
N LEU A 192 -3.81 -13.50 3.91
CA LEU A 192 -3.62 -14.20 2.64
C LEU A 192 -2.69 -13.39 1.74
N VAL A 193 -1.63 -14.01 1.22
CA VAL A 193 -0.78 -13.43 0.17
C VAL A 193 -1.17 -14.09 -1.16
N PRO A 194 -1.94 -13.42 -2.04
CA PRO A 194 -2.43 -14.03 -3.26
C PRO A 194 -1.42 -13.81 -4.40
N PHE A 195 -0.86 -14.91 -4.93
CA PHE A 195 0.06 -14.91 -6.08
C PHE A 195 -0.67 -15.18 -7.41
N LYS A 196 -1.92 -15.67 -7.33
CA LYS A 196 -2.81 -15.96 -8.46
C LYS A 196 -4.26 -15.82 -8.04
N ALA A 197 -5.15 -15.62 -9.00
CA ALA A 197 -6.59 -15.51 -8.74
C ALA A 197 -7.18 -16.75 -8.08
N LEU A 198 -6.63 -17.94 -8.37
CA LEU A 198 -7.03 -19.18 -7.70
C LEU A 198 -6.85 -19.13 -6.18
N ASP A 199 -5.90 -18.34 -5.65
CA ASP A 199 -5.66 -18.22 -4.21
C ASP A 199 -6.82 -17.52 -3.49
N LEU A 200 -7.45 -16.56 -4.19
CA LEU A 200 -8.64 -15.87 -3.69
C LEU A 200 -9.85 -16.81 -3.64
N LEU A 201 -9.98 -17.71 -4.63
CA LEU A 201 -11.06 -18.69 -4.64
C LEU A 201 -10.84 -19.75 -3.58
N TRP A 202 -9.57 -20.15 -3.43
CA TRP A 202 -9.18 -21.12 -2.44
C TRP A 202 -9.57 -20.65 -1.05
N ILE A 203 -9.36 -19.37 -0.69
CA ILE A 203 -9.74 -18.93 0.66
C ILE A 203 -11.26 -18.94 0.87
N THR A 204 -12.04 -18.57 -0.14
CA THR A 204 -13.50 -18.69 -0.13
C THR A 204 -13.91 -20.14 0.09
N SER A 205 -13.37 -21.07 -0.71
CA SER A 205 -13.60 -22.50 -0.57
C SER A 205 -13.17 -23.02 0.81
N ALA A 206 -11.96 -22.67 1.27
CA ALA A 206 -11.36 -23.22 2.48
C ALA A 206 -12.06 -22.79 3.78
N LEU A 207 -12.79 -21.66 3.74
CA LEU A 207 -13.61 -21.18 4.85
C LEU A 207 -15.09 -21.59 4.76
N SER A 208 -15.49 -22.25 3.67
CA SER A 208 -16.88 -22.65 3.40
C SER A 208 -16.98 -24.12 2.95
N THR A 209 -16.80 -24.39 1.66
CA THR A 209 -17.23 -25.62 0.97
C THR A 209 -16.14 -26.69 0.88
N GLY A 210 -14.88 -26.29 0.92
CA GLY A 210 -13.71 -27.15 0.80
C GLY A 210 -13.59 -27.91 -0.52
N GLN A 211 -14.08 -27.29 -1.61
CA GLN A 211 -14.04 -27.83 -2.97
C GLN A 211 -12.64 -27.76 -3.58
N ILE A 212 -11.90 -26.68 -3.33
CA ILE A 212 -10.54 -26.51 -3.85
C ILE A 212 -9.56 -27.23 -2.92
N ARG A 213 -8.98 -28.32 -3.43
CA ARG A 213 -8.03 -29.19 -2.72
C ARG A 213 -6.66 -29.26 -3.40
N PHE A 214 -6.53 -28.66 -4.57
CA PHE A 214 -5.34 -28.72 -5.39
C PHE A 214 -5.16 -27.42 -6.18
N THR A 215 -3.92 -26.92 -6.24
CA THR A 215 -3.49 -25.84 -7.15
C THR A 215 -2.50 -26.42 -8.17
N TYR A 216 -1.20 -26.16 -8.03
CA TYR A 216 -0.14 -27.00 -8.59
C TYR A 216 0.34 -28.06 -7.60
N ALA A 217 -0.03 -27.91 -6.32
CA ALA A 217 0.23 -28.84 -5.23
C ALA A 217 -1.05 -29.08 -4.41
N PRO A 218 -1.11 -30.14 -3.59
CA PRO A 218 -2.20 -30.34 -2.65
C PRO A 218 -2.30 -29.16 -1.67
N VAL A 219 -3.52 -28.65 -1.45
CA VAL A 219 -3.80 -27.55 -0.52
C VAL A 219 -4.88 -27.96 0.48
N LYS A 220 -4.98 -27.23 1.60
CA LYS A 220 -5.98 -27.56 2.62
C LYS A 220 -7.39 -27.33 2.08
N ALA A 221 -8.20 -28.38 2.10
CA ALA A 221 -9.63 -28.29 1.78
C ALA A 221 -10.37 -27.39 2.77
N PHE A 222 -10.08 -27.50 4.07
CA PHE A 222 -10.67 -26.65 5.11
C PHE A 222 -9.57 -26.01 5.96
N LEU A 223 -9.67 -24.70 6.17
CA LEU A 223 -8.73 -23.91 6.95
C LEU A 223 -9.39 -23.45 8.25
N ARG A 224 -8.77 -23.79 9.40
CA ARG A 224 -9.23 -23.34 10.72
C ARG A 224 -8.47 -22.07 11.11
N VAL A 225 -9.15 -20.93 10.97
CA VAL A 225 -8.69 -19.58 11.35
C VAL A 225 -9.86 -18.78 11.90
N ASP A 226 -9.58 -17.66 12.53
CA ASP A 226 -10.58 -16.68 12.96
C ASP A 226 -11.09 -15.89 11.73
N LYS A 227 -12.33 -16.19 11.29
CA LYS A 227 -12.90 -15.64 10.04
C LYS A 227 -12.99 -14.12 10.05
N ASP A 228 -13.23 -13.51 11.22
CA ASP A 228 -13.34 -12.05 11.39
C ASP A 228 -11.98 -11.32 11.34
N LYS A 229 -10.88 -12.08 11.29
CA LYS A 229 -9.50 -11.58 11.26
C LYS A 229 -8.75 -12.04 10.03
N VAL A 230 -9.47 -12.43 8.99
CA VAL A 230 -8.90 -12.70 7.66
C VAL A 230 -8.67 -11.38 6.94
N GLN A 231 -7.47 -11.20 6.40
CA GLN A 231 -7.07 -10.06 5.58
C GLN A 231 -6.47 -10.56 4.28
N ILE A 232 -6.54 -9.75 3.23
CA ILE A 232 -5.94 -10.06 1.93
C ILE A 232 -4.84 -9.04 1.66
N TYR A 233 -3.67 -9.52 1.29
CA TYR A 233 -2.54 -8.68 0.89
C TYR A 233 -2.85 -7.98 -0.44
N ASN A 234 -2.63 -6.68 -0.52
CA ASN A 234 -2.99 -5.88 -1.69
C ASN A 234 -2.06 -6.15 -2.90
N PRO A 235 -2.56 -6.61 -4.06
CA PRO A 235 -1.75 -6.77 -5.27
C PRO A 235 -1.10 -5.47 -5.76
N ALA A 236 -1.73 -4.31 -5.57
CA ALA A 236 -1.10 -3.02 -5.89
C ALA A 236 0.10 -2.74 -4.99
N PHE A 237 0.02 -3.11 -3.70
CA PHE A 237 1.13 -3.00 -2.76
C PHE A 237 2.26 -3.98 -3.09
N PHE A 238 1.90 -5.19 -3.55
CA PHE A 238 2.85 -6.17 -4.06
C PHE A 238 3.65 -5.60 -5.24
N LYS A 239 2.96 -5.06 -6.26
CA LYS A 239 3.63 -4.44 -7.40
C LYS A 239 4.47 -3.23 -7.01
N TYR A 240 3.99 -2.41 -6.07
CA TYR A 240 4.76 -1.30 -5.52
C TYR A 240 6.08 -1.75 -4.90
N ILE A 241 6.10 -2.85 -4.14
CA ILE A 241 7.35 -3.42 -3.61
C ILE A 241 8.27 -3.85 -4.75
N HIS A 242 7.71 -4.53 -5.75
CA HIS A 242 8.48 -5.00 -6.88
C HIS A 242 9.12 -3.86 -7.69
N ASP A 243 8.35 -2.80 -7.94
CA ASP A 243 8.76 -1.69 -8.80
C ASP A 243 9.65 -0.67 -8.07
N ARG A 244 9.40 -0.43 -6.78
CA ARG A 244 10.07 0.64 -6.01
C ARG A 244 11.13 0.16 -5.05
N TRP A 245 11.14 -1.12 -4.68
CA TRP A 245 12.05 -1.59 -3.64
C TRP A 245 12.95 -2.71 -4.11
N THR A 246 12.41 -3.68 -4.85
CA THR A 246 13.24 -4.73 -5.45
C THR A 246 13.73 -4.38 -6.85
N GLU A 247 13.36 -3.21 -7.40
CA GLU A 247 13.82 -2.71 -8.71
C GLU A 247 13.71 -3.76 -9.83
N HIS A 248 12.62 -4.55 -9.81
CA HIS A 248 12.39 -5.65 -10.74
C HIS A 248 13.42 -6.80 -10.72
N HIS A 249 14.21 -6.93 -9.66
CA HIS A 249 15.06 -8.09 -9.45
C HIS A 249 14.25 -9.33 -9.06
N GLY A 250 14.45 -10.42 -9.80
CA GLY A 250 13.62 -11.62 -9.73
C GLY A 250 12.30 -11.46 -10.50
N ARG A 251 11.46 -12.49 -10.49
CA ARG A 251 10.12 -12.44 -11.10
C ARG A 251 9.12 -11.67 -10.23
N TYR A 252 9.25 -11.81 -8.91
CA TYR A 252 8.48 -11.07 -7.90
C TYR A 252 9.18 -11.15 -6.53
N PRO A 253 8.88 -10.28 -5.55
CA PRO A 253 9.44 -10.35 -4.20
C PRO A 253 9.08 -11.64 -3.44
N SER A 254 9.97 -12.10 -2.55
CA SER A 254 9.74 -13.22 -1.65
C SER A 254 8.67 -12.92 -0.61
N THR A 255 8.04 -13.96 -0.05
CA THR A 255 7.04 -13.77 1.03
C THR A 255 7.65 -13.04 2.22
N GLY A 256 8.90 -13.34 2.59
CA GLY A 256 9.60 -12.63 3.68
C GLY A 256 9.72 -11.14 3.39
N MET A 257 10.03 -10.78 2.13
CA MET A 257 10.11 -9.39 1.71
C MET A 257 8.75 -8.68 1.77
N LEU A 258 7.69 -9.35 1.32
CA LEU A 258 6.32 -8.83 1.40
C LEU A 258 5.88 -8.56 2.84
N VAL A 259 6.20 -9.45 3.78
CA VAL A 259 5.87 -9.26 5.20
C VAL A 259 6.69 -8.12 5.81
N LEU A 260 7.98 -8.00 5.45
CA LEU A 260 8.80 -6.90 5.92
C LEU A 260 8.22 -5.55 5.47
N PHE A 261 7.91 -5.38 4.19
CA PHE A 261 7.34 -4.14 3.69
C PHE A 261 5.93 -3.86 4.24
N PHE A 262 5.13 -4.90 4.48
CA PHE A 262 3.88 -4.77 5.22
C PHE A 262 4.15 -4.15 6.60
N ALA A 263 5.13 -4.67 7.36
CA ALA A 263 5.50 -4.13 8.66
C ALA A 263 5.97 -2.67 8.59
N LEU A 264 6.76 -2.30 7.56
CA LEU A 264 7.22 -0.92 7.35
C LEU A 264 6.06 0.08 7.14
N HIS A 265 4.92 -0.37 6.61
CA HIS A 265 3.76 0.51 6.36
C HIS A 265 2.77 0.58 7.52
N VAL A 266 2.89 -0.33 8.51
CA VAL A 266 1.90 -0.47 9.57
C VAL A 266 2.45 -0.26 10.97
N CYS A 267 3.77 -0.30 11.11
CA CYS A 267 4.50 -0.19 12.37
C CYS A 267 5.37 1.08 12.41
N ASP A 268 5.72 1.50 13.60
CA ASP A 268 6.55 2.68 13.85
C ASP A 268 8.02 2.31 14.15
N GLU A 269 8.26 1.07 14.60
CA GLU A 269 9.58 0.45 14.73
C GLU A 269 9.48 -1.02 14.27
N VAL A 270 10.48 -1.49 13.50
CA VAL A 270 10.53 -2.86 12.97
C VAL A 270 11.85 -3.53 13.34
N ASN A 271 11.76 -4.69 13.98
CA ASN A 271 12.89 -5.60 14.17
C ASN A 271 12.72 -6.81 13.25
N VAL A 272 13.81 -7.30 12.66
CA VAL A 272 13.79 -8.45 11.76
C VAL A 272 14.63 -9.59 12.32
N PHE A 273 14.11 -10.82 12.21
CA PHE A 273 14.72 -12.06 12.71
C PHE A 273 14.64 -13.13 11.60
N GLY A 274 15.69 -13.93 11.44
CA GLY A 274 15.74 -15.02 10.45
C GLY A 274 15.79 -14.56 9.00
N PHE A 275 16.24 -13.33 8.75
CA PHE A 275 16.51 -12.79 7.43
C PHE A 275 18.01 -12.82 7.12
N GLY A 276 18.36 -13.18 5.89
CA GLY A 276 19.74 -13.31 5.43
C GLY A 276 20.25 -14.75 5.42
N ALA A 277 21.44 -14.93 4.83
CA ALA A 277 22.18 -16.17 4.94
C ALA A 277 22.62 -16.45 6.39
N ASP A 278 22.73 -17.73 6.75
CA ASP A 278 23.46 -18.14 7.95
C ASP A 278 24.97 -17.84 7.86
N ASN A 279 25.71 -18.12 8.92
CA ASN A 279 27.17 -17.92 8.99
C ASN A 279 27.97 -18.73 7.96
N ARG A 280 27.32 -19.61 7.18
CA ARG A 280 27.90 -20.42 6.11
C ARG A 280 27.47 -19.95 4.72
N GLY A 281 26.75 -18.82 4.63
CA GLY A 281 26.27 -18.28 3.35
C GLY A 281 25.01 -18.99 2.84
N ASN A 282 24.38 -19.83 3.66
CA ASN A 282 23.22 -20.60 3.27
C ASN A 282 21.94 -19.84 3.55
N TRP A 283 21.11 -19.71 2.51
CA TRP A 283 19.73 -19.27 2.63
C TRP A 283 18.90 -20.53 2.72
N HIS A 284 18.40 -20.92 3.89
CA HIS A 284 17.59 -22.13 4.01
C HIS A 284 16.28 -21.80 4.70
N HIS A 285 15.25 -22.56 4.36
CA HIS A 285 14.14 -22.73 5.26
C HIS A 285 14.61 -23.61 6.41
N TYR A 286 14.76 -23.09 7.63
CA TYR A 286 15.28 -23.85 8.80
C TYR A 286 14.45 -25.10 9.16
N TRP A 287 13.24 -25.27 8.60
CA TRP A 287 12.43 -26.50 8.72
C TRP A 287 12.59 -27.48 7.57
N GLU A 288 13.25 -27.11 6.46
CA GLU A 288 13.49 -28.04 5.37
C GLU A 288 14.85 -28.71 5.55
N ASN A 289 14.83 -30.03 5.72
CA ASN A 289 15.99 -30.86 5.46
C ASN A 289 16.14 -31.01 3.92
N ASN A 290 16.31 -29.90 3.22
CA ASN A 290 16.38 -29.88 1.77
C ASN A 290 17.82 -30.20 1.33
N ARG A 291 17.99 -31.26 0.55
CA ARG A 291 19.26 -31.59 -0.11
C ARG A 291 19.68 -30.52 -1.13
N TYR A 292 18.76 -29.61 -1.48
CA TYR A 292 18.88 -28.57 -2.51
C TYR A 292 18.59 -27.16 -1.97
N ALA A 293 19.16 -26.84 -0.82
CA ALA A 293 18.84 -25.63 -0.08
C ALA A 293 19.42 -24.31 -0.69
N GLY A 294 19.37 -24.22 -2.02
CA GLY A 294 19.55 -23.04 -2.87
C GLY A 294 18.65 -23.09 -4.11
N GLU A 295 17.57 -23.87 -4.10
CA GLU A 295 16.66 -24.02 -5.25
C GLU A 295 15.97 -22.70 -5.65
N PHE A 296 15.72 -21.79 -4.71
CA PHE A 296 15.22 -20.43 -5.04
C PHE A 296 16.28 -19.60 -5.79
N ARG A 297 17.58 -19.74 -5.47
CA ARG A 297 18.67 -19.17 -6.29
C ARG A 297 18.72 -19.82 -7.68
N LYS A 298 18.35 -21.10 -7.81
CA LYS A 298 18.35 -21.83 -9.08
C LYS A 298 17.12 -21.58 -9.96
N THR A 299 15.96 -21.33 -9.36
CA THR A 299 14.70 -21.09 -10.09
C THR A 299 14.56 -19.65 -10.56
N GLY A 300 15.26 -18.70 -9.93
CA GLY A 300 15.25 -17.27 -10.32
C GLY A 300 13.91 -16.57 -10.10
N VAL A 301 12.99 -17.18 -9.33
CA VAL A 301 11.68 -16.58 -9.02
C VAL A 301 11.84 -15.33 -8.16
N HIS A 302 12.79 -15.34 -7.23
CA HIS A 302 13.16 -14.22 -6.37
C HIS A 302 14.67 -14.00 -6.45
N ASP A 303 15.13 -12.76 -6.34
CA ASP A 303 16.56 -12.43 -6.23
C ASP A 303 16.96 -12.29 -4.77
N ALA A 304 17.37 -13.40 -4.16
CA ALA A 304 17.72 -13.45 -2.74
C ALA A 304 18.91 -12.55 -2.38
N ASP A 305 19.85 -12.35 -3.32
CA ASP A 305 21.04 -11.54 -3.08
C ASP A 305 20.66 -10.05 -3.09
N PHE A 306 19.79 -9.64 -4.02
CA PHE A 306 19.24 -8.28 -4.01
C PHE A 306 18.39 -8.01 -2.77
N GLU A 307 17.51 -8.93 -2.38
CA GLU A 307 16.69 -8.80 -1.16
C GLU A 307 17.56 -8.67 0.10
N ALA A 308 18.68 -9.39 0.17
CA ALA A 308 19.65 -9.27 1.27
C ALA A 308 20.26 -7.86 1.34
N GLN A 309 20.73 -7.35 0.20
CA GLN A 309 21.33 -6.02 0.09
C GLN A 309 20.32 -4.92 0.46
N LEU A 310 19.06 -5.10 0.09
CA LEU A 310 17.97 -4.21 0.45
C LEU A 310 17.73 -4.18 1.96
N ILE A 311 17.75 -5.34 2.62
CA ILE A 311 17.63 -5.45 4.09
C ILE A 311 18.82 -4.79 4.79
N ASP A 312 20.04 -5.00 4.29
CA ASP A 312 21.24 -4.35 4.82
C ASP A 312 21.18 -2.83 4.63
N THR A 313 20.66 -2.36 3.50
CA THR A 313 20.41 -0.93 3.25
C THR A 313 19.38 -0.37 4.21
N LEU A 314 18.23 -1.02 4.40
CA LEU A 314 17.21 -0.61 5.37
C LEU A 314 17.77 -0.55 6.81
N THR A 315 18.69 -1.45 7.16
CA THR A 315 19.37 -1.47 8.46
C THR A 315 20.34 -0.29 8.59
N ARG A 316 21.15 -0.03 7.55
CA ARG A 316 22.10 1.08 7.47
C ARG A 316 21.41 2.44 7.54
N GLU A 317 20.24 2.57 6.92
CA GLU A 317 19.40 3.76 6.94
C GLU A 317 18.56 3.89 8.24
N GLY A 318 18.75 2.97 9.19
CA GLY A 318 18.10 3.00 10.51
C GLY A 318 16.60 2.75 10.50
N LYS A 319 16.05 2.21 9.40
CA LYS A 319 14.62 1.95 9.24
C LYS A 319 14.19 0.62 9.84
N ILE A 320 15.11 -0.35 9.93
CA ILE A 320 14.90 -1.62 10.63
C ILE A 320 16.08 -1.95 11.54
N LYS A 321 15.85 -2.87 12.48
CA LYS A 321 16.91 -3.45 13.32
C LYS A 321 17.00 -4.94 13.07
N ARG A 322 18.11 -5.39 12.49
CA ARG A 322 18.43 -6.82 12.40
C ARG A 322 18.84 -7.33 13.78
N ARG A 323 18.22 -8.42 14.21
CA ARG A 323 18.54 -9.07 15.48
C ARG A 323 19.32 -10.36 15.22
N PRO A 324 20.33 -10.67 16.06
CA PRO A 324 21.00 -11.95 15.98
C PRO A 324 19.98 -13.08 16.25
N THR A 325 20.16 -14.18 15.54
CA THR A 325 19.45 -15.45 15.72
C THR A 325 20.43 -16.50 16.19
#